data_AF-A0A7C5BAG4-F1
#
_entry.id   AF-A0A7C5BAG4-F1
#
_cell.length_a   1.000
_cell.length_b   1.000
_cell.length_c   1.000
_cell.angle_alpha   90.00
_cell.angle_beta   90.00
_cell.angle_gamma   90.00
#
_symmetry.space_group_name_H-M   'P 1'
#
loop_
_entity.id
_entity.type
_entity.pdbx_description
1 polymer ?
#
loop_
_entity_poly.entity_id
_entity_poly.type
_entity_poly.pdbx_seq_one_letter_code
_entity_poly.pdbx_strand_id
1 'polypeptide(L)'
;MRRSLENISEETEKKGGKSSTSKKWLGVRLSRAMMAQVEEVLQKHPEYAWSTPNDFVRDAVRRLLEHVRREEMLSRINTEAMEKSAKKIVEDTIGELAGKKLDEKLKDVEPNKFDEKLFETLSEMLGQKVAKGVIEKLRESVEEKEVKG
;
A
#
# COMPACT_ATOMS: atom_id res chain seq x y z
N MET A 1 -1.64 -1.79 70.62
CA MET A 1 -1.09 -0.42 70.75
C MET A 1 -0.56 -0.03 69.37
N ARG A 2 -1.02 1.07 68.72
CA ARG A 2 -0.61 2.50 68.86
C ARG A 2 0.88 2.74 68.52
N ARG A 3 1.29 3.73 67.69
CA ARG A 3 0.53 4.62 66.75
C ARG A 3 0.31 3.88 65.40
N SER A 4 0.77 4.22 64.18
CA SER A 4 1.41 5.43 63.61
C SER A 4 1.13 5.59 62.11
N LEU A 5 1.30 6.81 61.60
CA LEU A 5 1.22 7.28 60.20
C LEU A 5 2.22 8.46 60.01
N GLU A 6 2.19 9.14 58.85
CA GLU A 6 2.73 10.51 58.56
C GLU A 6 4.27 10.67 58.63
N ASN A 7 4.99 11.39 57.74
CA ASN A 7 4.68 12.25 56.57
C ASN A 7 5.72 11.96 55.44
N ILE A 8 5.41 12.00 54.14
CA ILE A 8 5.14 13.15 53.22
C ILE A 8 6.35 14.11 53.03
N SER A 9 6.95 14.03 51.83
CA SER A 9 7.44 15.12 50.95
C SER A 9 7.67 14.48 49.56
N GLU A 10 6.88 14.81 48.54
CA GLU A 10 7.08 15.91 47.56
C GLU A 10 7.83 15.48 46.28
N GLU A 11 7.02 15.15 45.27
CA GLU A 11 7.06 15.70 43.92
C GLU A 11 8.41 16.10 43.30
N THR A 12 8.83 15.34 42.28
CA THR A 12 9.55 15.90 41.12
C THR A 12 8.91 15.43 39.82
N GLU A 13 8.84 16.32 38.83
CA GLU A 13 8.02 16.15 37.63
C GLU A 13 8.60 15.25 36.54
N LYS A 14 7.67 14.68 35.76
CA LYS A 14 7.71 14.44 34.30
C LYS A 14 9.08 14.57 33.60
N LYS A 15 9.54 13.45 33.02
CA LYS A 15 9.95 13.39 31.59
C LYS A 15 10.11 11.95 31.11
N GLY A 16 9.82 11.72 29.82
CA GLY A 16 10.11 10.45 29.14
C GLY A 16 8.96 9.45 29.06
N GLY A 17 7.81 9.86 28.52
CA GLY A 17 6.73 8.94 28.09
C GLY A 17 7.15 8.08 26.90
N LYS A 18 8.08 7.14 27.10
CA LYS A 18 8.43 6.11 26.12
C LYS A 18 7.27 5.14 26.00
N SER A 19 6.64 5.06 24.83
CA SER A 19 5.62 4.06 24.53
C SER A 19 6.27 2.66 24.53
N SER A 20 6.14 1.95 25.64
CA SER A 20 6.64 0.60 25.85
C SER A 20 5.84 -0.41 25.04
N THR A 21 6.04 -0.43 23.73
CA THR A 21 5.50 -1.44 22.81
C THR A 21 5.99 -2.83 23.24
N SER A 22 5.12 -3.56 23.93
CA SER A 22 5.42 -4.88 24.46
C SER A 22 5.73 -5.85 23.32
N LYS A 23 6.87 -6.53 23.40
CA LYS A 23 7.28 -7.53 22.41
C LYS A 23 6.28 -8.70 22.44
N LYS A 24 5.41 -8.75 21.43
CA LYS A 24 4.53 -9.89 21.18
C LYS A 24 5.33 -10.98 20.47
N TRP A 25 5.31 -12.19 21.00
CA TRP A 25 5.94 -13.36 20.40
C TRP A 25 4.93 -14.14 19.55
N LEU A 26 5.33 -14.57 18.35
CA LEU A 26 4.52 -15.39 17.46
C LEU A 26 5.33 -16.63 17.05
N GLY A 27 4.83 -17.82 17.40
CA GLY A 27 5.46 -19.08 17.03
C GLY A 27 5.09 -19.50 15.60
N VAL A 28 5.99 -19.29 14.64
CA VAL A 28 5.84 -19.78 13.26
C VAL A 28 6.54 -21.14 13.12
N ARG A 29 5.87 -22.13 12.52
CA ARG A 29 6.48 -23.42 12.16
C ARG A 29 7.03 -23.33 10.73
N LEU A 30 8.33 -23.57 10.57
CA LEU A 30 9.01 -23.68 9.29
C LEU A 30 9.46 -25.13 9.05
N SER A 31 9.61 -25.53 7.78
CA SER A 31 10.19 -26.83 7.44
C SER A 31 11.70 -26.84 7.74
N ARG A 32 12.30 -28.01 7.97
CA ARG A 32 13.77 -28.11 8.17
C ARG A 32 14.55 -27.57 6.97
N ALA A 33 14.05 -27.78 5.75
CA ALA A 33 14.66 -27.24 4.53
C ALA A 33 14.62 -25.71 4.49
N MET A 34 13.50 -25.09 4.88
CA MET A 34 13.38 -23.64 4.90
C MET A 34 14.19 -23.00 6.05
N MET A 35 14.31 -23.67 7.20
CA MET A 35 15.23 -23.26 8.27
C MET A 35 16.69 -23.27 7.80
N ALA A 36 17.12 -24.35 7.13
CA ALA A 36 18.47 -24.47 6.58
C ALA A 36 18.76 -23.37 5.53
N GLN A 37 17.79 -23.00 4.70
CA GLN A 37 17.90 -21.87 3.76
C GLN A 37 18.05 -20.52 4.48
N VAL A 38 17.34 -20.30 5.60
CA VAL A 38 17.52 -19.08 6.41
C VAL A 38 18.92 -19.05 7.03
N GLU A 39 19.41 -20.16 7.57
CA GLU A 39 20.75 -20.28 8.14
C GLU A 39 21.85 -20.09 7.07
N GLU A 40 21.66 -20.63 5.87
CA GLU A 40 22.53 -20.42 4.70
C GLU A 40 22.58 -18.95 4.27
N VAL A 41 21.43 -18.26 4.24
CA VAL A 41 21.36 -16.81 3.94
C VAL A 41 22.10 -16.01 5.01
N LEU A 42 21.91 -16.30 6.29
CA LEU A 42 22.63 -15.63 7.39
C LEU A 42 24.15 -15.78 7.28
N GLN A 43 24.63 -16.95 6.84
CA GLN A 43 26.07 -17.20 6.63
C GLN A 43 26.63 -16.50 5.38
N LYS A 44 25.85 -16.43 4.30
CA LYS A 44 26.26 -15.81 3.03
C LYS A 44 26.19 -14.28 3.05
N HIS A 45 25.36 -13.70 3.91
CA HIS A 45 24.98 -12.28 3.88
C HIS A 45 25.20 -11.54 5.22
N PRO A 46 26.40 -11.59 5.83
CA PRO A 46 26.69 -10.92 7.10
C PRO A 46 26.56 -9.39 7.02
N GLU A 47 26.68 -8.79 5.83
CA GLU A 47 26.58 -7.36 5.58
C GLU A 47 25.21 -6.74 5.93
N TYR A 48 24.16 -7.55 6.02
CA TYR A 48 22.82 -7.08 6.42
C TYR A 48 22.60 -7.06 7.95
N ALA A 49 23.61 -7.40 8.75
CA ALA A 49 23.61 -7.34 10.21
C ALA A 49 22.48 -8.14 10.89
N TRP A 50 22.01 -9.21 10.25
CA TRP A 50 21.04 -10.14 10.84
C TRP A 50 21.72 -11.09 11.82
N SER A 51 21.62 -10.83 13.12
CA SER A 51 22.22 -11.69 14.16
C SER A 51 21.46 -12.99 14.42
N THR A 52 20.19 -13.09 14.01
CA THR A 52 19.35 -14.29 14.22
C THR A 52 18.37 -14.53 13.06
N PRO A 53 17.83 -15.76 12.90
CA PRO A 53 16.72 -16.05 11.99
C PRO A 53 15.49 -15.17 12.23
N ASN A 54 15.24 -14.74 13.47
CA ASN A 54 14.13 -13.84 13.81
C ASN A 54 14.35 -12.42 13.27
N ASP A 55 15.60 -11.92 13.29
CA ASP A 55 15.92 -10.60 12.74
C ASP A 55 15.85 -10.59 11.22
N PHE A 56 16.31 -11.67 10.56
CA PHE A 56 16.10 -11.89 9.13
C PHE A 56 14.62 -11.93 8.77
N VAL A 57 13.81 -12.78 9.42
CA VAL A 57 12.36 -12.90 9.12
C VAL A 57 11.65 -11.57 9.37
N ARG A 58 12.01 -10.84 10.43
CA ARG A 58 11.43 -9.52 10.73
C ARG A 58 11.75 -8.50 9.65
N ASP A 59 12.98 -8.46 9.14
CA ASP A 59 13.36 -7.53 8.07
C ASP A 59 12.80 -7.95 6.71
N ALA A 60 12.75 -9.25 6.40
CA ALA A 60 12.12 -9.78 5.19
C ALA A 60 10.61 -9.44 5.15
N VAL A 61 9.88 -9.65 6.25
CA VAL A 61 8.46 -9.25 6.37
C VAL A 61 8.31 -7.73 6.27
N ARG A 62 9.20 -6.93 6.88
CA ARG A 62 9.19 -5.46 6.74
C ARG A 62 9.36 -5.04 5.28
N ARG A 63 10.33 -5.59 4.56
CA ARG A 63 10.58 -5.28 3.14
C ARG A 63 9.41 -5.71 2.26
N LEU A 64 8.82 -6.88 2.52
CA LEU A 64 7.64 -7.36 1.79
C LEU A 64 6.44 -6.43 2.00
N LEU A 65 6.18 -5.98 3.24
CA LEU A 65 5.11 -5.03 3.53
C LEU A 65 5.34 -3.65 2.87
N GLU A 66 6.56 -3.13 2.87
CA GLU A 66 6.88 -1.88 2.15
C GLU A 66 6.81 -2.02 0.62
N HIS A 67 7.08 -3.22 0.07
CA HIS A 67 6.88 -3.51 -1.36
C HIS A 67 5.38 -3.57 -1.70
N VAL A 68 4.58 -4.37 -0.99
CA VAL A 68 3.12 -4.43 -1.19
C VAL A 68 2.48 -3.04 -1.08
N ARG A 69 2.89 -2.25 -0.07
CA ARG A 69 2.44 -0.87 0.10
C ARG A 69 2.85 0.06 -1.04
N ARG A 70 3.99 -0.19 -1.70
CA ARG A 70 4.43 0.54 -2.89
C ARG A 70 3.58 0.15 -4.10
N GLU A 71 3.33 -1.14 -4.33
CA GLU A 71 2.47 -1.60 -5.43
C GLU A 71 1.05 -1.06 -5.27
N GLU A 72 0.48 -1.07 -4.06
CA GLU A 72 -0.80 -0.43 -3.75
C GLU A 72 -0.80 1.09 -4.03
N MET A 73 0.32 1.79 -3.79
CA MET A 73 0.43 3.22 -4.07
C MET A 73 0.52 3.49 -5.58
N LEU A 74 1.35 2.75 -6.31
CA LEU A 74 1.49 2.85 -7.76
C LEU A 74 0.17 2.53 -8.47
N SER A 75 -0.50 1.45 -8.06
CA SER A 75 -1.82 1.06 -8.56
C SER A 75 -2.88 2.17 -8.38
N ARG A 76 -2.87 2.87 -7.23
CA ARG A 76 -3.74 4.05 -7.00
C ARG A 76 -3.35 5.26 -7.86
N ILE A 77 -2.06 5.57 -7.99
CA ILE A 77 -1.59 6.69 -8.82
C ILE A 77 -1.95 6.47 -10.29
N ASN A 78 -1.78 5.25 -10.80
CA ASN A 78 -2.19 4.85 -12.15
C ASN A 78 -3.71 4.97 -12.31
N THR A 79 -4.49 4.44 -11.36
CA THR A 79 -5.96 4.59 -11.29
C THR A 79 -6.39 6.06 -11.39
N GLU A 80 -5.87 6.94 -10.53
CA GLU A 80 -6.17 8.37 -10.55
C GLU A 80 -5.76 9.07 -11.87
N ALA A 81 -4.64 8.66 -12.48
CA ALA A 81 -4.17 9.22 -13.73
C ALA A 81 -5.04 8.81 -14.92
N MET A 82 -5.46 7.55 -14.96
CA MET A 82 -6.42 7.02 -15.93
C MET A 82 -7.80 7.65 -15.75
N GLU A 83 -8.31 7.78 -14.51
CA GLU A 83 -9.60 8.42 -14.22
C GLU A 83 -9.67 9.86 -14.73
N LYS A 84 -8.70 10.71 -14.33
CA LYS A 84 -8.63 12.12 -14.75
C LYS A 84 -8.54 12.27 -16.27
N SER A 85 -7.85 11.34 -16.93
CA SER A 85 -7.64 11.35 -18.37
C SER A 85 -8.85 10.80 -19.15
N ALA A 86 -9.52 9.75 -18.64
CA ALA A 86 -10.78 9.23 -19.17
C ALA A 86 -11.91 10.26 -19.03
N LYS A 87 -11.99 10.93 -17.88
CA LYS A 87 -12.91 12.04 -17.63
C LYS A 87 -12.74 13.14 -18.66
N LYS A 88 -11.51 13.63 -18.85
CA LYS A 88 -11.24 14.63 -19.89
C LYS A 88 -11.66 14.16 -21.29
N ILE A 89 -11.35 12.92 -21.68
CA ILE A 89 -11.76 12.38 -22.99
C ILE A 89 -13.29 12.38 -23.14
N VAL A 90 -14.03 12.02 -22.10
CA VAL A 90 -15.51 12.05 -22.08
C VAL A 90 -16.06 13.48 -22.08
N GLU A 91 -15.42 14.43 -21.38
CA GLU A 91 -15.77 15.85 -21.38
C GLU A 91 -15.53 16.49 -22.75
N ASP A 92 -14.39 16.22 -23.38
CA ASP A 92 -14.03 16.69 -24.72
C ASP A 92 -14.89 16.05 -25.84
N THR A 93 -15.44 14.84 -25.62
CA THR A 93 -16.19 14.07 -26.66
C THR A 93 -17.71 14.15 -26.52
N ILE A 94 -18.25 14.14 -25.30
CA ILE A 94 -19.71 14.12 -25.02
C ILE A 94 -20.15 15.38 -24.26
N GLY A 95 -19.29 15.95 -23.42
CA GLY A 95 -19.54 17.17 -22.65
C GLY A 95 -19.47 16.97 -21.13
N GLU A 96 -19.38 18.09 -20.40
CA GLU A 96 -19.13 18.15 -18.95
C GLU A 96 -20.05 17.26 -18.09
N LEU A 97 -21.33 17.17 -18.44
CA LEU A 97 -22.30 16.32 -17.72
C LEU A 97 -21.99 14.82 -17.84
N ALA A 98 -21.41 14.39 -18.96
CA ALA A 98 -20.95 13.01 -19.12
C ALA A 98 -19.68 12.75 -18.30
N GLY A 99 -18.77 13.74 -18.23
CA GLY A 99 -17.58 13.69 -17.38
C GLY A 99 -17.93 13.51 -15.90
N LYS A 100 -18.88 14.29 -15.39
CA LYS A 100 -19.41 14.14 -14.02
C LYS A 100 -20.07 12.78 -13.79
N LYS A 101 -20.82 12.26 -14.76
CA LYS A 101 -21.44 10.93 -14.66
C LYS A 101 -20.42 9.77 -14.70
N LEU A 102 -19.25 9.98 -15.33
CA LEU A 102 -18.13 9.05 -15.25
C LEU A 102 -17.50 9.09 -13.84
N ASP A 103 -17.21 10.29 -13.33
CA ASP A 103 -16.71 10.57 -11.98
C ASP A 103 -17.56 9.85 -10.91
N GLU A 104 -18.88 10.04 -10.95
CA GLU A 104 -19.85 9.41 -10.03
C GLU A 104 -19.88 7.87 -10.12
N LYS A 105 -19.49 7.29 -11.25
CA LYS A 105 -19.47 5.82 -11.48
C LYS A 105 -18.13 5.15 -11.16
N LEU A 106 -17.03 5.91 -11.17
CA LEU A 106 -15.68 5.42 -10.87
C LEU A 106 -15.24 5.74 -9.42
N LYS A 107 -15.93 6.67 -8.77
CA LYS A 107 -15.75 6.99 -7.36
C LYS A 107 -15.80 5.73 -6.47
N ASP A 108 -14.85 5.65 -5.54
CA ASP A 108 -14.72 4.59 -4.53
C ASP A 108 -14.51 3.17 -5.13
N VAL A 109 -14.15 3.04 -6.40
CA VAL A 109 -13.80 1.76 -7.04
C VAL A 109 -12.42 1.27 -6.59
N GLU A 110 -12.34 -0.02 -6.25
CA GLU A 110 -11.08 -0.67 -5.87
C GLU A 110 -10.10 -0.73 -7.07
N PRO A 111 -8.80 -0.39 -6.93
CA PRO A 111 -7.86 -0.33 -8.06
C PRO A 111 -7.75 -1.63 -8.88
N ASN A 112 -7.91 -2.79 -8.24
CA ASN A 112 -7.90 -4.11 -8.88
C ASN A 112 -9.15 -4.40 -9.75
N LYS A 113 -10.19 -3.56 -9.69
CA LYS A 113 -11.42 -3.62 -10.51
C LYS A 113 -11.60 -2.40 -11.41
N PHE A 114 -10.73 -1.40 -11.28
CA PHE A 114 -10.87 -0.12 -11.96
C PHE A 114 -10.91 -0.27 -13.48
N ASP A 115 -10.01 -1.07 -14.06
CA ASP A 115 -9.97 -1.33 -15.51
C ASP A 115 -11.27 -1.94 -16.05
N GLU A 116 -11.84 -2.91 -15.33
CA GLU A 116 -13.13 -3.53 -15.69
C GLU A 116 -14.27 -2.52 -15.62
N LYS A 117 -14.31 -1.73 -14.53
CA LYS A 117 -15.38 -0.75 -14.29
C LYS A 117 -15.31 0.45 -15.23
N LEU A 118 -14.11 0.86 -15.60
CA LEU A 118 -13.83 1.86 -16.63
C LEU A 118 -14.26 1.34 -18.00
N PHE A 119 -13.93 0.09 -18.36
CA PHE A 119 -14.34 -0.50 -19.64
C PHE A 119 -15.86 -0.65 -19.74
N GLU A 120 -16.54 -1.13 -18.69
CA GLU A 120 -18.00 -1.20 -18.62
C GLU A 120 -18.62 0.19 -18.83
N THR A 121 -18.18 1.18 -18.04
CA THR A 121 -18.78 2.52 -18.05
C THR A 121 -18.54 3.25 -19.38
N LEU A 122 -17.32 3.20 -19.93
CA LEU A 122 -17.03 3.76 -21.25
C LEU A 122 -17.77 2.98 -22.36
N SER A 123 -18.01 1.68 -22.21
CA SER A 123 -18.77 0.89 -23.19
C SER A 123 -20.25 1.27 -23.22
N GLU A 124 -20.86 1.58 -22.07
CA GLU A 124 -22.22 2.15 -22.02
C GLU A 124 -22.31 3.53 -22.69
N MET A 125 -21.25 4.35 -22.59
CA MET A 125 -21.29 5.76 -22.99
C MET A 125 -20.80 6.04 -24.42
N LEU A 126 -19.85 5.23 -24.92
CA LEU A 126 -19.18 5.41 -26.22
C LEU A 126 -19.26 4.16 -27.13
N GLY A 127 -19.74 3.02 -26.59
CA GLY A 127 -19.71 1.74 -27.28
C GLY A 127 -18.35 1.02 -27.17
N GLN A 128 -18.40 -0.32 -27.09
CA GLN A 128 -17.24 -1.19 -26.80
C GLN A 128 -15.98 -0.90 -27.64
N LYS A 129 -16.12 -0.64 -28.94
CA LYS A 129 -14.99 -0.40 -29.85
C LYS A 129 -14.25 0.90 -29.52
N VAL A 130 -14.98 1.94 -29.11
CA VAL A 130 -14.38 3.22 -28.69
C VAL A 130 -13.81 3.08 -27.29
N ALA A 131 -14.55 2.47 -26.36
CA ALA A 131 -14.10 2.21 -24.99
C ALA A 131 -12.76 1.46 -24.94
N LYS A 132 -12.59 0.41 -25.75
CA LYS A 132 -11.32 -0.34 -25.85
C LYS A 132 -10.17 0.54 -26.33
N GLY A 133 -10.36 1.27 -27.43
CA GLY A 133 -9.32 2.15 -27.99
C GLY A 133 -8.99 3.37 -27.11
N VAL A 134 -9.92 3.82 -26.27
CA VAL A 134 -9.65 4.82 -25.21
C VAL A 134 -8.78 4.21 -24.12
N ILE A 135 -9.12 3.02 -23.60
CA ILE A 135 -8.35 2.36 -22.53
C ILE A 135 -6.94 1.97 -22.99
N GLU A 136 -6.77 1.50 -24.22
CA GLU A 136 -5.44 1.21 -24.80
C GLU A 136 -4.56 2.47 -24.78
N LYS A 137 -5.06 3.61 -25.29
CA LYS A 137 -4.35 4.90 -25.25
C LYS A 137 -4.12 5.42 -23.83
N LEU A 138 -5.03 5.17 -22.89
CA LEU A 138 -4.87 5.58 -21.50
C LEU A 138 -3.72 4.84 -20.83
N ARG A 139 -3.56 3.54 -21.08
CA ARG A 139 -2.40 2.76 -20.59
C ARG A 139 -1.10 3.27 -21.17
N GLU A 140 -1.01 3.41 -22.51
CA GLU A 140 0.16 4.00 -23.20
C GLU A 140 0.55 5.36 -22.56
N SER A 141 -0.45 6.20 -22.26
CA SER A 141 -0.28 7.55 -21.70
C SER A 141 0.09 7.61 -20.20
N VAL A 142 0.10 6.48 -19.49
CA VAL A 142 0.60 6.37 -18.11
C VAL A 142 1.94 5.66 -18.10
N GLU A 143 2.09 4.56 -18.86
CA GLU A 143 3.33 3.79 -18.97
C GLU A 143 4.49 4.66 -19.52
N GLU A 144 4.23 5.56 -20.48
CA GLU A 144 5.24 6.53 -20.95
C GLU A 144 5.70 7.52 -19.86
N LYS A 145 4.87 7.78 -18.83
CA LYS A 145 5.21 8.69 -17.73
C LYS A 145 6.02 7.99 -16.64
N GLU A 146 5.75 6.71 -16.37
CA GLU A 146 6.54 5.92 -15.42
C GLU A 146 7.97 5.65 -15.93
N VAL A 147 8.16 5.60 -17.27
CA VAL A 147 9.49 5.45 -17.90
C VAL A 147 10.31 6.76 -17.92
N LYS A 148 9.72 7.91 -17.58
CA LYS A 148 10.33 9.25 -17.73
C LYS A 148 10.37 10.09 -16.44
N GLY A 149 10.02 9.51 -15.29
CA GLY A 149 10.01 10.14 -13.95
C GLY A 149 11.18 9.72 -13.07
#